data_AF-A0A7K4F6K3-F1
#
_entry.id   AF-A0A7K4F6K3-F1
#
_cell.length_a   1.000
_cell.length_b   1.000
_cell.length_c   1.000
_cell.angle_alpha   90.00
_cell.angle_beta   90.00
_cell.angle_gamma   90.00
#
_symmetry.space_group_name_H-M   'P 1'
#
loop_
_entity.id
_entity.type
_entity.pdbx_description
1 polymer ?
#
loop_
_entity_poly.entity_id
_entity_poly.type
_entity_poly.pdbx_seq_one_letter_code
_entity_poly.pdbx_strand_id
1 'polypeptide(L)'
;RYQMFKAVYFHKSVRAAEVMLLEALRLSDEEFGFTSFKINEFVNLTDEYVLTALISSKSQKLKRAKQFALDYQNRKLLKCVFERILTNQSNLKKTRTNELRSILSKKSKVDESEIFVYNSLTPSIPLAPSKNESKSIILITNDNGKSSAIEMPISKIPVVSAISGFMNILRIYTHQKNRKKVEIAAKSILGDLK
;
A
#
# COMPACT_ATOMS: atom_id res chain seq x y z
N ARG A 1 -0.10 15.40 8.62
CA ARG A 1 -0.04 13.92 8.43
C ARG A 1 -1.04 13.43 7.40
N TYR A 2 -2.34 13.58 7.61
CA TYR A 2 -3.39 13.06 6.71
C TYR A 2 -3.15 13.38 5.22
N GLN A 3 -2.93 14.65 4.88
CA GLN A 3 -2.69 15.07 3.49
C GLN A 3 -1.45 14.43 2.87
N MET A 4 -0.37 14.22 3.63
CA MET A 4 0.84 13.55 3.15
C MET A 4 0.57 12.10 2.76
N PHE A 5 -0.19 11.37 3.58
CA PHE A 5 -0.58 10.01 3.22
C PHE A 5 -1.49 9.98 2.00
N LYS A 6 -2.47 10.88 1.93
CA LYS A 6 -3.41 10.95 0.80
C LYS A 6 -2.72 11.28 -0.52
N ALA A 7 -1.86 12.31 -0.53
CA ALA A 7 -1.30 12.89 -1.76
C ALA A 7 0.03 12.26 -2.17
N VAL A 8 0.87 11.86 -1.21
CA VAL A 8 2.25 11.44 -1.47
C VAL A 8 2.41 9.95 -1.22
N TYR A 9 2.27 9.51 0.05
CA TYR A 9 2.64 8.14 0.41
C TYR A 9 1.72 7.11 -0.22
N PHE A 10 0.41 7.36 -0.29
CA PHE A 10 -0.55 6.45 -0.90
C PHE A 10 -0.90 6.85 -2.33
N HIS A 11 -0.05 7.62 -3.02
CA HIS A 11 -0.29 7.92 -4.42
C HIS A 11 -0.31 6.64 -5.26
N LYS A 12 -1.33 6.50 -6.13
CA LYS A 12 -1.60 5.26 -6.89
C LYS A 12 -0.42 4.76 -7.71
N SER A 13 0.41 5.64 -8.27
CA SER A 13 1.59 5.26 -9.06
C SER A 13 2.75 4.79 -8.20
N VAL A 14 2.93 5.40 -7.01
CA VAL A 14 3.94 4.96 -6.04
C VAL A 14 3.62 3.54 -5.57
N ARG A 15 2.34 3.29 -5.28
CA ARG A 15 1.87 1.95 -4.87
C ARG A 15 1.91 0.92 -6.00
N ALA A 16 1.74 1.34 -7.26
CA ALA A 16 1.98 0.44 -8.40
C ALA A 16 3.43 -0.03 -8.46
N ALA A 17 4.39 0.88 -8.27
CA ALA A 17 5.81 0.57 -8.23
C ALA A 17 6.17 -0.34 -7.04
N GLU A 18 5.64 -0.04 -5.85
CA GLU A 18 5.80 -0.87 -4.65
C GLU A 18 5.32 -2.30 -4.89
N VAL A 19 4.13 -2.48 -5.47
CA VAL A 19 3.59 -3.82 -5.82
C VAL A 19 4.54 -4.57 -6.76
N MET A 20 5.09 -3.89 -7.77
CA MET A 20 6.04 -4.51 -8.71
C MET A 20 7.34 -4.95 -8.02
N LEU A 21 7.90 -4.09 -7.16
CA LEU A 21 9.12 -4.41 -6.41
C LEU A 21 8.89 -5.55 -5.42
N LEU A 22 7.80 -5.51 -4.67
CA LEU A 22 7.43 -6.60 -3.75
C LEU A 22 7.28 -7.94 -4.47
N GLU A 23 6.65 -7.94 -5.65
CA GLU A 23 6.50 -9.17 -6.43
C GLU A 23 7.83 -9.64 -7.01
N ALA A 24 8.71 -8.72 -7.45
CA ALA A 24 10.05 -9.07 -7.89
C ALA A 24 10.86 -9.73 -6.76
N LEU A 25 10.89 -9.11 -5.58
CA LEU A 25 11.60 -9.62 -4.40
C LEU A 25 11.06 -10.98 -3.97
N ARG A 26 9.73 -11.12 -3.87
CA ARG A 26 9.08 -12.37 -3.47
C ARG A 26 9.41 -13.52 -4.43
N LEU A 27 9.43 -13.25 -5.73
CA LEU A 27 9.73 -14.26 -6.76
C LEU A 27 11.21 -14.65 -6.80
N SER A 28 12.09 -13.82 -6.27
CA SER A 28 13.53 -14.05 -6.28
C SER A 28 14.13 -14.45 -4.93
N ASP A 29 13.33 -14.48 -3.88
CA ASP A 29 13.80 -14.68 -2.51
C ASP A 29 14.47 -16.04 -2.31
N GLU A 30 13.98 -17.10 -2.97
CA GLU A 30 14.62 -18.43 -2.92
C GLU A 30 16.06 -18.43 -3.47
N GLU A 31 16.39 -17.55 -4.41
CA GLU A 31 17.71 -17.49 -5.05
C GLU A 31 18.64 -16.47 -4.36
N PHE A 32 18.10 -15.33 -3.93
CA PHE A 32 18.90 -14.24 -3.36
C PHE A 32 18.85 -14.13 -1.83
N GLY A 33 17.89 -14.76 -1.15
CA GLY A 33 17.78 -14.72 0.30
C GLY A 33 17.49 -13.33 0.87
N PHE A 34 16.70 -12.51 0.17
CA PHE A 34 16.36 -11.14 0.60
C PHE A 34 15.53 -11.06 1.89
N THR A 35 15.12 -12.18 2.48
CA THR A 35 14.43 -12.24 3.77
C THR A 35 15.25 -12.88 4.89
N SER A 36 16.42 -13.45 4.60
CA SER A 36 17.24 -14.20 5.55
C SER A 36 18.71 -13.83 5.41
N PHE A 37 19.16 -12.86 6.21
CA PHE A 37 20.54 -12.34 6.16
C PHE A 37 21.05 -11.97 7.56
N LYS A 38 22.37 -11.94 7.71
CA LYS A 38 23.06 -11.40 8.88
C LYS A 38 23.18 -9.87 8.78
N ILE A 39 23.49 -9.20 9.89
CA ILE A 39 23.62 -7.73 9.93
C ILE A 39 24.66 -7.19 8.93
N ASN A 40 25.79 -7.89 8.78
CA ASN A 40 26.85 -7.49 7.85
C ASN A 40 26.47 -7.71 6.37
N GLU A 41 25.50 -8.59 6.11
CA GLU A 41 24.96 -8.80 4.77
C GLU A 41 23.88 -7.76 4.46
N PHE A 42 23.06 -7.41 5.47
CA PHE A 42 22.00 -6.40 5.36
C PHE A 42 22.52 -5.04 4.89
N VAL A 43 23.67 -4.59 5.40
CA VAL A 43 24.26 -3.29 5.02
C VAL A 43 24.62 -3.20 3.53
N ASN A 44 24.78 -4.34 2.86
CA ASN A 44 25.03 -4.39 1.41
C ASN A 44 23.74 -4.39 0.58
N LEU A 45 22.57 -4.65 1.18
CA LEU A 45 21.27 -4.69 0.52
C LEU A 45 20.72 -3.28 0.27
N THR A 46 21.41 -2.54 -0.59
CA THR A 46 21.00 -1.21 -1.05
C THR A 46 20.05 -1.32 -2.26
N ASP A 47 19.31 -0.25 -2.53
CA ASP A 47 18.38 -0.17 -3.66
C ASP A 47 19.06 -0.55 -4.99
N GLU A 48 20.25 0.02 -5.26
CA GLU A 48 20.99 -0.21 -6.50
C GLU A 48 21.50 -1.65 -6.59
N TYR A 49 21.99 -2.20 -5.48
CA TYR A 49 22.46 -3.60 -5.42
C TYR A 49 21.32 -4.56 -5.74
N VAL A 50 20.18 -4.40 -5.07
CA VAL A 50 19.01 -5.29 -5.22
C VAL A 50 18.45 -5.21 -6.64
N LEU A 51 18.30 -4.01 -7.20
CA LEU A 51 17.83 -3.84 -8.59
C LEU A 51 18.81 -4.44 -9.60
N THR A 52 20.11 -4.21 -9.42
CA THR A 52 21.15 -4.76 -10.30
C THR A 52 21.17 -6.28 -10.24
N ALA A 53 21.06 -6.89 -9.04
CA ALA A 53 21.00 -8.34 -8.88
C ALA A 53 19.79 -8.94 -9.61
N LEU A 54 18.59 -8.34 -9.45
CA LEU A 54 17.38 -8.77 -10.15
C LEU A 54 17.50 -8.67 -11.68
N ILE A 55 18.05 -7.58 -12.19
CA ILE A 55 18.17 -7.33 -13.63
C ILE A 55 19.26 -8.18 -14.27
N SER A 56 20.40 -8.37 -13.58
CA SER A 56 21.55 -9.12 -14.09
C SER A 56 21.37 -10.64 -14.02
N SER A 57 20.38 -11.14 -13.25
CA SER A 57 20.11 -12.57 -13.18
C SER A 57 19.91 -13.20 -14.56
N LYS A 58 20.58 -14.34 -14.75
CA LYS A 58 20.47 -15.23 -15.92
C LYS A 58 19.58 -16.45 -15.63
N SER A 59 19.07 -16.57 -14.40
CA SER A 59 18.22 -17.67 -13.99
C SER A 59 16.89 -17.62 -14.72
N GLN A 60 16.55 -18.71 -15.42
CA GLN A 60 15.28 -18.81 -16.15
C GLN A 60 14.07 -18.75 -15.20
N LYS A 61 14.25 -19.21 -13.95
CA LYS A 61 13.22 -19.14 -12.90
C LYS A 61 12.86 -17.70 -12.54
N LEU A 62 13.84 -16.79 -12.62
CA LEU A 62 13.67 -15.38 -12.23
C LEU A 62 13.21 -14.46 -13.37
N LYS A 63 12.85 -15.01 -14.54
CA LYS A 63 12.41 -14.21 -15.70
C LYS A 63 11.32 -13.20 -15.34
N ARG A 64 10.36 -13.60 -14.51
CA ARG A 64 9.24 -12.74 -14.08
C ARG A 64 9.68 -11.66 -13.09
N ALA A 65 10.52 -12.01 -12.12
CA ALA A 65 11.09 -11.04 -11.17
C ALA A 65 11.90 -9.96 -11.90
N LYS A 66 12.77 -10.39 -12.82
CA LYS A 66 13.55 -9.52 -13.70
C LYS A 66 12.66 -8.60 -14.54
N GLN A 67 11.56 -9.12 -15.09
CA GLN A 67 10.63 -8.30 -15.87
C GLN A 67 10.01 -7.18 -15.02
N PHE A 68 9.59 -7.47 -13.78
CA PHE A 68 9.07 -6.42 -12.87
C PHE A 68 10.13 -5.36 -12.55
N ALA A 69 11.37 -5.77 -12.28
CA ALA A 69 12.46 -4.83 -12.01
C ALA A 69 12.77 -3.94 -13.23
N LEU A 70 12.82 -4.52 -14.43
CA LEU A 70 13.02 -3.78 -15.68
C LEU A 70 11.86 -2.84 -15.98
N ASP A 71 10.61 -3.28 -15.79
CA ASP A 71 9.44 -2.44 -16.01
C ASP A 71 9.38 -1.29 -14.99
N TYR A 72 9.78 -1.53 -13.74
CA TYR A 72 9.94 -0.48 -12.73
C TYR A 72 10.96 0.56 -13.17
N GLN A 73 12.18 0.13 -13.55
CA GLN A 73 13.26 1.01 -13.99
C GLN A 73 12.87 1.84 -15.22
N ASN A 74 12.17 1.22 -16.17
CA ASN A 74 11.69 1.86 -17.40
C ASN A 74 10.36 2.61 -17.23
N ARG A 75 9.87 2.77 -16.00
CA ARG A 75 8.57 3.42 -15.66
C ARG A 75 7.36 2.82 -16.39
N LYS A 76 7.43 1.55 -16.79
CA LYS A 76 6.33 0.75 -17.35
C LYS A 76 5.45 0.17 -16.24
N LEU A 77 4.87 1.06 -15.43
CA LEU A 77 4.15 0.67 -14.22
C LEU A 77 2.82 -0.04 -14.49
N LEU A 78 2.43 -0.91 -13.56
CA LEU A 78 1.08 -1.48 -13.47
C LEU A 78 0.02 -0.37 -13.45
N LYS A 79 -1.16 -0.66 -14.01
CA LYS A 79 -2.26 0.30 -14.11
C LYS A 79 -3.27 0.08 -13.01
N CYS A 80 -3.53 1.13 -12.24
CA CYS A 80 -4.64 1.17 -11.30
C CYS A 80 -5.95 1.20 -12.10
N VAL A 81 -6.75 0.13 -11.98
CA VAL A 81 -8.03 -0.03 -12.68
C VAL A 81 -9.24 0.18 -11.77
N PHE A 82 -9.02 0.17 -10.46
CA PHE A 82 -10.05 0.43 -9.46
C PHE A 82 -9.40 0.99 -8.20
N GLU A 83 -10.05 1.96 -7.59
CA GLU A 83 -9.65 2.57 -6.32
C GLU A 83 -10.91 2.86 -5.49
N ARG A 84 -10.86 2.54 -4.19
CA ARG A 84 -11.90 2.89 -3.24
C ARG A 84 -11.29 3.23 -1.88
N ILE A 85 -11.74 4.35 -1.32
CA ILE A 85 -11.45 4.71 0.07
C ILE A 85 -12.50 4.03 0.96
N LEU A 86 -12.04 3.29 1.96
CA LEU A 86 -12.86 2.63 2.97
C LEU A 86 -12.73 3.41 4.28
N THR A 87 -13.84 3.63 4.97
CA THR A 87 -13.87 4.32 6.27
C THR A 87 -13.68 3.38 7.46
N ASN A 88 -13.73 2.06 7.25
CA ASN A 88 -13.62 1.07 8.32
C ASN A 88 -12.17 0.72 8.66
N GLN A 89 -11.92 0.51 9.96
CA GLN A 89 -10.63 0.13 10.55
C GLN A 89 -10.13 -1.27 10.12
N SER A 90 -10.97 -2.06 9.44
CA SER A 90 -10.60 -3.42 9.06
C SER A 90 -9.73 -3.42 7.80
N ASN A 91 -8.45 -3.77 7.96
CA ASN A 91 -7.67 -4.30 6.85
C ASN A 91 -8.43 -5.49 6.22
N LEU A 92 -8.51 -5.53 4.89
CA LEU A 92 -8.85 -6.78 4.22
C LEU A 92 -7.76 -7.77 4.57
N LYS A 93 -8.10 -8.79 5.38
CA LYS A 93 -7.18 -9.89 5.70
C LYS A 93 -6.62 -10.48 4.39
N LYS A 94 -5.38 -10.98 4.41
CA LYS A 94 -4.71 -11.60 3.26
C LYS A 94 -5.56 -12.69 2.57
N THR A 95 -6.38 -13.40 3.36
CA THR A 95 -7.36 -14.38 2.84
C THR A 95 -8.40 -13.72 1.92
N ARG A 96 -8.97 -12.58 2.34
CA ARG A 96 -9.96 -11.82 1.55
C ARG A 96 -9.36 -11.21 0.28
N THR A 97 -8.08 -10.82 0.30
CA THR A 97 -7.41 -10.30 -0.91
C THR A 97 -7.20 -11.40 -1.95
N ASN A 98 -6.87 -12.62 -1.52
CA ASN A 98 -6.72 -13.76 -2.41
C ASN A 98 -8.06 -14.20 -3.00
N GLU A 99 -9.11 -14.26 -2.18
CA GLU A 99 -10.48 -14.53 -2.64
C GLU A 99 -10.94 -13.51 -3.68
N LEU A 100 -10.75 -12.22 -3.41
CA LEU A 100 -11.10 -11.14 -4.34
C LEU A 100 -10.33 -11.27 -5.66
N ARG A 101 -9.03 -11.61 -5.60
CA ARG A 101 -8.21 -11.84 -6.80
C ARG A 101 -8.75 -13.00 -7.63
N SER A 102 -9.15 -14.10 -7.00
CA SER A 102 -9.73 -15.26 -7.71
C SER A 102 -11.07 -14.92 -8.36
N ILE A 103 -11.94 -14.17 -7.66
CA ILE A 103 -13.23 -13.71 -8.19
C ILE A 103 -13.01 -12.78 -9.40
N LEU A 104 -12.07 -11.83 -9.30
CA LEU A 104 -11.71 -10.93 -10.39
C LEU A 104 -11.14 -11.68 -11.59
N SER A 105 -10.29 -12.68 -11.37
CA SER A 105 -9.73 -13.52 -12.43
C SER A 105 -10.82 -14.27 -13.19
N LYS A 106 -11.72 -14.97 -12.47
CA LYS A 106 -12.86 -15.68 -13.07
C LYS A 106 -13.76 -14.77 -13.89
N LYS A 107 -14.07 -13.57 -13.38
CA LYS A 107 -14.95 -12.61 -14.08
C LYS A 107 -14.27 -11.96 -15.29
N SER A 108 -12.99 -11.60 -15.19
CA SER A 108 -12.25 -10.90 -16.25
C SER A 108 -11.62 -11.84 -17.29
N LYS A 109 -11.56 -13.15 -17.01
CA LYS A 109 -10.81 -14.16 -17.78
C LYS A 109 -9.32 -13.78 -17.94
N VAL A 110 -8.76 -13.12 -16.93
CA VAL A 110 -7.34 -12.78 -16.83
C VAL A 110 -6.73 -13.64 -15.74
N ASP A 111 -5.54 -14.17 -15.97
CA ASP A 111 -4.84 -15.00 -15.00
C ASP A 111 -4.69 -14.30 -13.64
N GLU A 112 -4.84 -15.04 -12.54
CA GLU A 112 -4.75 -14.47 -11.18
C GLU A 112 -3.41 -13.78 -10.93
N SER A 113 -2.31 -14.28 -11.52
CA SER A 113 -0.99 -13.68 -11.35
C SER A 113 -0.85 -12.31 -12.02
N GLU A 114 -1.77 -11.95 -12.92
CA GLU A 114 -1.77 -10.66 -13.62
C GLU A 114 -2.69 -9.62 -12.93
N ILE A 115 -3.29 -9.96 -11.79
CA ILE A 115 -4.20 -9.10 -11.01
C ILE A 115 -3.61 -8.91 -9.61
N PHE A 116 -3.42 -7.65 -9.21
CA PHE A 116 -2.82 -7.32 -7.92
C PHE A 116 -3.80 -6.53 -7.08
N VAL A 117 -4.25 -7.13 -5.98
CA VAL A 117 -5.12 -6.50 -4.98
C VAL A 117 -4.23 -5.90 -3.90
N TYR A 118 -4.29 -4.58 -3.73
CA TYR A 118 -3.45 -3.85 -2.79
C TYR A 118 -4.29 -3.04 -1.82
N ASN A 119 -3.95 -3.08 -0.54
CA ASN A 119 -4.63 -2.33 0.51
C ASN A 119 -3.64 -1.43 1.26
N SER A 120 -3.92 -0.13 1.32
CA SER A 120 -3.15 0.84 2.11
C SER A 120 -3.92 1.22 3.36
N LEU A 121 -3.37 0.95 4.55
CA LEU A 121 -3.97 1.36 5.83
C LEU A 121 -3.00 2.20 6.64
N THR A 122 -3.47 3.34 7.15
CA THR A 122 -2.70 4.18 8.08
C THR A 122 -3.64 4.92 9.01
N PRO A 123 -3.26 5.12 10.29
CA PRO A 123 -3.99 6.04 11.15
C PRO A 123 -3.85 7.47 10.63
N SER A 124 -4.99 8.16 10.47
CA SER A 124 -5.06 9.52 9.95
C SER A 124 -4.38 10.54 10.87
N ILE A 125 -4.44 10.26 12.17
CA ILE A 125 -3.81 11.01 13.26
C ILE A 125 -2.63 10.19 13.79
N PRO A 126 -1.50 10.82 14.18
CA PRO A 126 -0.42 10.09 14.85
C PRO A 126 -0.94 9.30 16.05
N LEU A 127 -0.43 8.08 16.21
CA LEU A 127 -0.68 7.27 17.40
C LEU A 127 0.08 7.85 18.59
N ALA A 128 -0.46 7.65 19.78
CA ALA A 128 0.25 7.93 21.02
C ALA A 128 1.46 6.98 21.18
N PRO A 129 2.42 7.28 22.08
CA PRO A 129 3.54 6.37 22.38
C PRO A 129 3.10 4.95 22.75
N SER A 130 1.91 4.81 23.34
CA SER A 130 1.25 3.53 23.65
C SER A 130 0.79 2.74 22.43
N LYS A 131 0.99 3.26 21.21
CA LYS A 131 0.50 2.73 19.91
C LYS A 131 -1.03 2.68 19.77
N ASN A 132 -1.77 3.27 20.71
CA ASN A 132 -3.20 3.45 20.60
C ASN A 132 -3.56 4.73 19.83
N GLU A 133 -4.78 4.78 19.29
CA GLU A 133 -5.31 6.02 18.72
C GLU A 133 -5.28 7.15 19.75
N SER A 134 -4.80 8.31 19.34
CA SER A 134 -4.83 9.52 20.16
C SER A 134 -6.29 9.90 20.41
N LYS A 135 -6.72 9.95 21.67
CA LYS A 135 -8.11 10.29 22.05
C LYS A 135 -8.29 11.77 22.36
N SER A 136 -7.21 12.44 22.77
CA SER A 136 -7.20 13.82 23.21
C SER A 136 -5.91 14.52 22.80
N ILE A 137 -5.93 15.85 22.86
CA ILE A 137 -4.76 16.72 22.77
C ILE A 137 -4.71 17.60 24.02
N ILE A 138 -3.50 17.98 24.44
CA ILE A 138 -3.31 18.95 25.52
C ILE A 138 -3.14 20.32 24.87
N LEU A 139 -4.02 21.25 25.20
CA LEU A 139 -3.92 22.65 24.82
C LEU A 139 -3.35 23.43 25.99
N ILE A 140 -2.24 24.11 25.77
CA ILE A 140 -1.63 24.99 26.75
C ILE A 140 -1.94 26.43 26.33
N THR A 141 -2.61 27.16 27.19
CA THR A 141 -2.94 28.58 27.02
C THR A 141 -2.17 29.40 28.05
N ASN A 142 -1.74 30.60 27.67
CA ASN A 142 -1.07 31.51 28.58
C ASN A 142 -1.79 32.86 28.53
N ASP A 143 -2.48 33.19 29.61
CA ASP A 143 -3.21 34.46 29.76
C ASP A 143 -2.65 35.21 30.95
N ASN A 144 -2.23 36.47 30.72
CA ASN A 144 -1.69 37.37 31.75
C ASN A 144 -0.59 36.75 32.63
N GLY A 145 0.29 35.94 32.02
CA GLY A 145 1.41 35.29 32.73
C GLY A 145 1.04 34.05 33.52
N LYS A 146 -0.22 33.58 33.46
CA LYS A 146 -0.66 32.30 34.02
C LYS A 146 -0.88 31.30 32.88
N SER A 147 -0.10 30.23 32.91
CA SER A 147 -0.28 29.09 32.02
C SER A 147 -1.33 28.14 32.58
N SER A 148 -2.26 27.70 31.73
CA SER A 148 -3.22 26.64 32.02
C SER A 148 -3.13 25.55 30.94
N ALA A 149 -3.40 24.31 31.32
CA ALA A 149 -3.43 23.17 30.42
C ALA A 149 -4.82 22.53 30.47
N ILE A 150 -5.42 22.33 29.30
CA ILE A 150 -6.72 21.68 29.16
C ILE A 150 -6.55 20.48 28.25
N GLU A 151 -7.01 19.33 28.72
CA GLU A 151 -7.15 18.14 27.88
C GLU A 151 -8.45 18.24 27.07
N MET A 152 -8.32 18.28 25.75
CA MET A 152 -9.44 18.36 24.82
C MET A 152 -9.56 17.05 24.03
N PRO A 153 -10.70 16.35 24.08
CA PRO A 153 -10.95 15.20 23.23
C PRO A 153 -10.91 15.59 21.75
N ILE A 154 -10.29 14.75 20.91
CA ILE A 154 -10.19 14.99 19.47
C ILE A 154 -11.57 15.10 18.81
N SER A 155 -12.55 14.35 19.33
CA SER A 155 -13.94 14.42 18.87
C SER A 155 -14.57 15.80 19.01
N LYS A 156 -14.06 16.66 19.90
CA LYS A 156 -14.54 18.04 20.09
C LYS A 156 -13.91 19.03 19.10
N ILE A 157 -12.97 18.60 18.27
CA ILE A 157 -12.32 19.45 17.25
C ILE A 157 -12.90 19.08 15.89
N PRO A 158 -13.86 19.86 15.33
CA PRO A 158 -14.69 19.40 14.22
C PRO A 158 -13.91 18.89 13.01
N VAL A 159 -12.89 19.64 12.59
CA VAL A 159 -12.04 19.28 11.44
C VAL A 159 -11.24 18.00 11.69
N VAL A 160 -10.74 17.81 12.91
CA VAL A 160 -9.91 16.65 13.26
C VAL A 160 -10.79 15.42 13.46
N SER A 161 -11.96 15.58 14.07
CA SER A 161 -12.96 14.52 14.23
C SER A 161 -13.40 13.96 12.88
N ALA A 162 -13.66 14.82 11.89
CA ALA A 162 -14.08 14.40 10.55
C ALA A 162 -13.06 13.54 9.79
N ILE A 163 -11.78 13.65 10.15
CA ILE A 163 -10.69 12.87 9.53
C ILE A 163 -10.09 11.83 10.48
N SER A 164 -10.65 11.69 11.69
CA SER A 164 -10.15 10.78 12.71
C SER A 164 -10.37 9.31 12.32
N GLY A 165 -9.65 8.40 12.97
CA GLY A 165 -9.63 6.98 12.61
C GLY A 165 -8.58 6.65 11.54
N PHE A 166 -8.93 5.78 10.60
CA PHE A 166 -8.00 5.23 9.62
C PHE A 166 -8.34 5.64 8.19
N MET A 167 -7.31 5.95 7.42
CA MET A 167 -7.42 6.01 5.97
C MET A 167 -7.08 4.63 5.40
N ASN A 168 -8.08 3.99 4.81
CA ASN A 168 -7.96 2.69 4.19
C ASN A 168 -8.26 2.82 2.69
N ILE A 169 -7.36 2.39 1.81
CA ILE A 169 -7.53 2.50 0.36
C ILE A 169 -7.31 1.13 -0.29
N LEU A 170 -8.38 0.58 -0.87
CA LEU A 170 -8.35 -0.61 -1.69
C LEU A 170 -8.06 -0.24 -3.14
N ARG A 171 -7.11 -0.94 -3.75
CA ARG A 171 -6.76 -0.79 -5.17
C ARG A 171 -6.63 -2.12 -5.87
N ILE A 172 -6.97 -2.10 -7.16
CA ILE A 172 -6.70 -3.21 -8.07
C ILE A 172 -5.79 -2.70 -9.17
N TYR A 173 -4.69 -3.42 -9.37
CA TYR A 173 -3.72 -3.18 -10.42
C TYR A 173 -3.66 -4.34 -11.40
N THR A 174 -3.30 -4.04 -12.64
CA THR A 174 -3.00 -5.06 -13.67
C THR A 174 -2.05 -4.50 -14.72
N HIS A 175 -1.48 -5.35 -15.57
CA HIS A 175 -0.70 -4.90 -16.72
C HIS A 175 -1.57 -4.15 -17.75
N GLN A 176 -0.96 -3.23 -18.49
CA GLN A 176 -1.66 -2.37 -19.47
C GLN A 176 -2.53 -3.17 -20.46
N LYS A 177 -2.06 -4.33 -20.94
CA LYS A 177 -2.79 -5.22 -21.86
C LYS A 177 -4.14 -5.72 -21.31
N ASN A 178 -4.29 -5.83 -19.98
CA ASN A 178 -5.47 -6.38 -19.31
C ASN A 178 -6.40 -5.29 -18.75
N ARG A 179 -6.01 -4.01 -18.88
CA ARG A 179 -6.64 -2.87 -18.20
C ARG A 179 -8.17 -2.88 -18.31
N LYS A 180 -8.72 -2.89 -19.52
CA LYS A 180 -10.18 -2.80 -19.75
C LYS A 180 -10.94 -3.99 -19.15
N LYS A 181 -10.40 -5.20 -19.29
CA LYS A 181 -11.06 -6.43 -18.82
C LYS A 181 -11.17 -6.45 -17.29
N VAL A 182 -10.08 -6.13 -16.60
CA VAL A 182 -10.04 -6.11 -15.13
C VAL A 182 -10.81 -4.92 -14.58
N GLU A 183 -10.78 -3.75 -15.25
CA GLU A 183 -11.57 -2.58 -14.85
C GLU A 183 -13.08 -2.86 -14.83
N ILE A 184 -13.61 -3.47 -15.90
CA ILE A 184 -15.04 -3.83 -15.99
C ILE A 184 -15.41 -4.84 -14.89
N ALA A 185 -14.59 -5.88 -14.72
CA ALA A 185 -14.83 -6.89 -13.68
C ALA A 185 -14.80 -6.27 -12.27
N ALA A 186 -13.80 -5.44 -11.97
CA ALA A 186 -13.66 -4.77 -10.69
C ALA A 186 -14.86 -3.86 -10.38
N LYS A 187 -15.29 -3.04 -11.36
CA LYS A 187 -16.49 -2.21 -11.20
C LYS A 187 -17.75 -3.04 -11.00
N SER A 188 -17.91 -4.17 -11.70
CA SER A 188 -19.07 -5.05 -11.53
C SER A 188 -19.10 -5.76 -10.17
N ILE A 189 -17.95 -6.16 -9.63
CA ILE A 189 -17.89 -6.91 -8.35
C ILE A 189 -17.94 -5.97 -7.15
N LEU A 190 -17.21 -4.85 -7.24
CA LEU A 190 -17.04 -3.95 -6.11
C LEU A 190 -17.97 -2.73 -6.19
N GLY A 191 -18.37 -2.30 -7.39
CA GLY A 191 -19.21 -1.11 -7.59
C GLY A 191 -20.50 -1.10 -6.79
N ASP A 192 -21.10 -2.26 -6.58
CA ASP A 192 -22.40 -2.42 -5.89
C ASP A 192 -22.29 -2.56 -4.36
N LEU A 193 -21.07 -2.69 -3.82
CA LEU A 193 -20.83 -2.63 -2.37
C LEU A 193 -20.92 -1.14 -1.93
N LYS A 194 -22.14 -0.66 -1.67
CA LYS A 194 -22.40 0.60 -0.95
C LYS A 194 -22.19 0.43 0.54
#